data_AF-A0A3A4R3J7-F1
#
_entry.id   AF-A0A3A4R3J7-F1
#
_cell.length_a   1.000
_cell.length_b   1.000
_cell.length_c   1.000
_cell.angle_alpha   90.00
_cell.angle_beta   90.00
_cell.angle_gamma   90.00
#
_symmetry.space_group_name_H-M   'P 1'
#
loop_
_entity.id
_entity.type
_entity.pdbx_description
1 polymer ?
#
loop_
_entity_poly.entity_id
_entity_poly.type
_entity_poly.pdbx_seq_one_letter_code
_entity_poly.pdbx_strand_id
1 'polypeptide(L)'
;MIFVFESFLKNRDNVICVDANFPAKIQISHWPGHSTPSELFADTTTEMAFKLIESPQKDEYLRGIEVISNNHFDSDGVISAFVLNNPEFSLANKQSLIDIALTGDFAEFTTEDALKADYVLNNLIDYDRSILKNLIKDLQFPHAAQLMYEKGFEILPELISDIEKFETYWKEDFNWYQKSEQSFETQQSVFSNYGDIRLTVLESDFEIHPVAKVSQAGCEIILSAIKHEEGRLYSLEYKPFTWHSTTRPQKIARKSLESLAEKLNLIETNKIGKWKVIGTDPNTDWDYRMNFSDNSFVKIPSKLEVHEIENILFDYFFE
;
A
#
# COMPACT_ATOMS: atom_id res chain seq x y z
N MET A 1 -25.38 5.20 -7.75
CA MET A 1 -25.03 4.41 -6.55
C MET A 1 -24.50 5.35 -5.49
N ILE A 2 -24.69 5.05 -4.20
CA ILE A 2 -24.09 5.82 -3.09
C ILE A 2 -22.93 5.03 -2.49
N PHE A 3 -21.94 5.71 -1.90
CA PHE A 3 -20.93 5.04 -1.10
C PHE A 3 -21.40 4.88 0.36
N VAL A 4 -21.23 3.69 0.91
CA VAL A 4 -21.46 3.40 2.34
C VAL A 4 -20.34 2.50 2.83
N PHE A 5 -19.58 2.96 3.82
CA PHE A 5 -18.52 2.18 4.45
C PHE A 5 -19.09 0.88 5.07
N GLU A 6 -18.37 -0.23 4.95
CA GLU A 6 -18.88 -1.59 5.19
C GLU A 6 -19.62 -1.74 6.53
N SER A 7 -19.05 -1.19 7.59
CA SER A 7 -19.61 -1.32 8.94
C SER A 7 -20.97 -0.64 9.13
N PHE A 8 -21.41 0.20 8.19
CA PHE A 8 -22.74 0.84 8.18
C PHE A 8 -23.77 0.13 7.31
N LEU A 9 -23.38 -0.92 6.58
CA LEU A 9 -24.29 -1.69 5.76
C LEU A 9 -25.33 -2.41 6.63
N LYS A 10 -26.61 -2.31 6.25
CA LYS A 10 -27.71 -3.04 6.91
C LYS A 10 -28.00 -4.39 6.27
N ASN A 11 -27.74 -4.51 4.98
CA ASN A 11 -27.79 -5.73 4.19
C ASN A 11 -26.76 -5.60 3.04
N ARG A 12 -26.49 -6.70 2.35
CA ARG A 12 -25.46 -6.76 1.30
C ARG A 12 -26.00 -7.23 -0.07
N ASP A 13 -27.32 -7.30 -0.21
CA ASP A 13 -27.99 -7.85 -1.40
C ASP A 13 -28.00 -6.89 -2.60
N ASN A 14 -27.78 -5.60 -2.37
CA ASN A 14 -27.70 -4.55 -3.40
C ASN A 14 -26.34 -3.83 -3.39
N VAL A 15 -25.31 -4.48 -2.85
CA VAL A 15 -23.97 -3.91 -2.64
C VAL A 15 -22.97 -4.45 -3.67
N ILE A 16 -22.18 -3.55 -4.24
CA ILE A 16 -20.88 -3.88 -4.85
C ILE A 16 -19.78 -3.62 -3.82
N CYS A 17 -19.03 -4.68 -3.50
CA CYS A 17 -17.82 -4.60 -2.70
C CYS A 17 -16.66 -4.22 -3.62
N VAL A 18 -16.01 -3.11 -3.32
CA VAL A 18 -14.81 -2.65 -4.02
C VAL A 18 -13.63 -2.73 -3.07
N ASP A 19 -12.51 -3.24 -3.56
CA ASP A 19 -11.22 -3.20 -2.88
C ASP A 19 -11.33 -3.75 -1.44
N ALA A 20 -12.01 -4.87 -1.32
CA ALA A 20 -12.16 -5.57 -0.06
C ALA A 20 -12.61 -7.00 -0.34
N ASN A 21 -12.49 -7.86 0.66
CA ASN A 21 -13.00 -9.22 0.60
C ASN A 21 -14.07 -9.47 1.67
N PHE A 22 -15.31 -9.08 1.38
CA PHE A 22 -16.48 -9.46 2.18
C PHE A 22 -17.69 -9.83 1.30
N PRO A 23 -18.58 -10.73 1.74
CA PRO A 23 -19.74 -11.14 0.95
C PRO A 23 -20.59 -9.94 0.50
N ALA A 24 -20.87 -9.84 -0.80
CA ALA A 24 -21.72 -8.83 -1.42
C ALA A 24 -22.32 -9.41 -2.71
N LYS A 25 -23.23 -8.69 -3.39
CA LYS A 25 -23.83 -9.17 -4.64
C LYS A 25 -22.80 -9.34 -5.76
N ILE A 26 -21.81 -8.45 -5.81
CA ILE A 26 -20.65 -8.53 -6.69
C ILE A 26 -19.43 -7.99 -5.95
N GLN A 27 -18.27 -8.60 -6.19
CA GLN A 27 -16.98 -8.15 -5.69
C GLN A 27 -16.08 -7.75 -6.86
N ILE A 28 -15.47 -6.57 -6.79
CA ILE A 28 -14.29 -6.21 -7.58
C ILE A 28 -13.17 -5.89 -6.59
N SER A 29 -12.12 -6.69 -6.60
CA SER A 29 -11.03 -6.58 -5.62
C SER A 29 -9.85 -7.40 -6.10
N HIS A 30 -8.64 -6.96 -5.79
CA HIS A 30 -7.43 -7.77 -5.94
C HIS A 30 -7.06 -8.52 -4.63
N TRP A 31 -7.85 -8.40 -3.56
CA TRP A 31 -7.48 -8.98 -2.27
C TRP A 31 -7.53 -10.51 -2.36
N PRO A 32 -6.58 -11.25 -1.77
CA PRO A 32 -6.61 -12.71 -1.81
C PRO A 32 -7.98 -13.28 -1.38
N GLY A 33 -8.47 -14.25 -2.16
CA GLY A 33 -9.76 -14.89 -1.93
C GLY A 33 -10.98 -14.11 -2.41
N HIS A 34 -10.79 -13.02 -3.16
CA HIS A 34 -11.88 -12.31 -3.84
C HIS A 34 -12.63 -13.19 -4.86
N SER A 35 -13.83 -12.77 -5.24
CA SER A 35 -14.69 -13.44 -6.24
C SER A 35 -14.91 -12.60 -7.50
N THR A 36 -13.93 -11.77 -7.87
CA THR A 36 -14.04 -10.91 -9.05
C THR A 36 -14.20 -11.72 -10.33
N PRO A 37 -15.20 -11.39 -11.18
CA PRO A 37 -15.35 -12.05 -12.47
C PRO A 37 -14.07 -11.98 -13.30
N SER A 38 -13.69 -13.11 -13.91
CA SER A 38 -12.41 -13.29 -14.60
C SER A 38 -12.13 -12.26 -15.69
N GLU A 39 -13.18 -11.84 -16.38
CA GLU A 39 -13.20 -10.86 -17.46
C GLU A 39 -12.98 -9.43 -16.97
N LEU A 40 -13.24 -9.16 -15.69
CA LEU A 40 -12.99 -7.87 -15.04
C LEU A 40 -11.65 -7.82 -14.32
N PHE A 41 -10.99 -8.97 -14.13
CA PHE A 41 -9.77 -9.08 -13.34
C PHE A 41 -8.61 -8.25 -13.92
N ALA A 42 -7.92 -7.51 -13.06
CA ALA A 42 -6.79 -6.61 -13.37
C ALA A 42 -5.84 -6.55 -12.17
N ASP A 43 -4.84 -5.67 -12.16
CA ASP A 43 -3.89 -5.61 -11.05
C ASP A 43 -4.46 -4.80 -9.87
N THR A 44 -5.11 -3.66 -10.15
CA THR A 44 -5.78 -2.84 -9.12
C THR A 44 -7.29 -2.94 -9.20
N THR A 45 -7.97 -2.70 -8.09
CA THR A 45 -9.44 -2.60 -8.07
C THR A 45 -9.91 -1.44 -8.95
N THR A 46 -9.17 -0.34 -9.02
CA THR A 46 -9.46 0.78 -9.93
C THR A 46 -9.52 0.34 -11.38
N GLU A 47 -8.55 -0.46 -11.85
CA GLU A 47 -8.59 -1.02 -13.20
C GLU A 47 -9.80 -1.95 -13.40
N MET A 48 -10.14 -2.77 -12.40
CA MET A 48 -11.33 -3.63 -12.44
C MET A 48 -12.62 -2.82 -12.51
N ALA A 49 -12.70 -1.68 -11.81
CA ALA A 49 -13.84 -0.77 -11.86
C ALA A 49 -14.00 -0.14 -13.26
N PHE A 50 -12.89 0.23 -13.90
CA PHE A 50 -12.90 0.68 -15.30
C PHE A 50 -13.41 -0.40 -16.25
N LYS A 51 -12.85 -1.63 -16.15
CA LYS A 51 -13.33 -2.77 -16.94
C LYS A 51 -14.83 -3.02 -16.75
N LEU A 52 -15.33 -2.86 -15.52
CA LEU A 52 -16.75 -3.01 -15.23
C LEU A 52 -17.62 -1.94 -15.93
N ILE A 53 -17.24 -0.66 -15.85
CA ILE A 53 -18.03 0.42 -16.47
C ILE A 53 -17.90 0.48 -18.00
N GLU A 54 -16.84 -0.10 -18.57
CA GLU A 54 -16.63 -0.24 -20.01
C GLU A 54 -17.22 -1.54 -20.57
N SER A 55 -17.55 -2.50 -19.71
CA SER A 55 -18.04 -3.82 -20.12
C SER A 55 -19.37 -3.70 -20.89
N PRO A 56 -19.54 -4.45 -22.00
CA PRO A 56 -20.84 -4.57 -22.66
C PRO A 56 -21.91 -5.23 -21.76
N GLN A 57 -21.49 -5.92 -20.69
CA GLN A 57 -22.36 -6.55 -19.70
C GLN A 57 -22.57 -5.68 -18.44
N LYS A 58 -22.12 -4.43 -18.44
CA LYS A 58 -22.24 -3.51 -17.29
C LYS A 58 -23.64 -3.49 -16.67
N ASP A 59 -24.68 -3.39 -17.49
CA ASP A 59 -26.07 -3.31 -17.01
C ASP A 59 -26.53 -4.62 -16.34
N GLU A 60 -25.90 -5.75 -16.66
CA GLU A 60 -26.15 -7.02 -15.98
C GLU A 60 -25.45 -7.07 -14.63
N TYR A 61 -24.16 -6.77 -14.57
CA TYR A 61 -23.41 -6.73 -13.31
C TYR A 61 -23.98 -5.74 -12.30
N LEU A 62 -24.37 -4.55 -12.76
CA LEU A 62 -24.87 -3.48 -11.90
C LEU A 62 -26.39 -3.56 -11.65
N ARG A 63 -27.07 -4.60 -12.16
CA ARG A 63 -28.53 -4.71 -12.04
C ARG A 63 -28.94 -4.78 -10.57
N GLY A 64 -29.67 -3.78 -10.10
CA GLY A 64 -30.14 -3.71 -8.71
C GLY A 64 -29.01 -3.50 -7.70
N ILE A 65 -27.85 -3.03 -8.14
CA ILE A 65 -26.81 -2.49 -7.26
C ILE A 65 -27.13 -1.02 -6.99
N GLU A 66 -27.15 -0.66 -5.72
CA GLU A 66 -27.46 0.71 -5.27
C GLU A 66 -26.33 1.31 -4.44
N VAL A 67 -25.52 0.46 -3.81
CA VAL A 67 -24.49 0.84 -2.83
C VAL A 67 -23.13 0.31 -3.25
N ILE A 68 -22.12 1.17 -3.20
CA ILE A 68 -20.70 0.84 -3.30
C ILE A 68 -20.12 0.81 -1.90
N SER A 69 -19.28 -0.17 -1.57
CA SER A 69 -18.75 -0.32 -0.21
C SER A 69 -17.34 -0.90 -0.19
N ASN A 70 -16.55 -0.46 0.80
CA ASN A 70 -15.23 -0.96 1.16
C ASN A 70 -15.15 -1.01 2.70
N ASN A 71 -14.29 -1.87 3.26
CA ASN A 71 -14.05 -2.05 4.69
C ASN A 71 -12.75 -1.40 5.19
N HIS A 72 -11.97 -0.78 4.30
CA HIS A 72 -10.76 -0.03 4.65
C HIS A 72 -10.59 1.20 3.75
N PHE A 73 -9.53 1.97 3.99
CA PHE A 73 -9.27 3.23 3.31
C PHE A 73 -7.85 3.27 2.78
N ASP A 74 -7.74 3.49 1.48
CA ASP A 74 -6.54 3.84 0.74
C ASP A 74 -6.94 4.49 -0.61
N SER A 75 -5.94 4.82 -1.44
CA SER A 75 -6.16 5.42 -2.76
C SER A 75 -6.92 4.49 -3.73
N ASP A 76 -6.64 3.18 -3.78
CA ASP A 76 -7.29 2.27 -4.73
C ASP A 76 -8.78 2.07 -4.38
N GLY A 77 -9.10 1.95 -3.10
CA GLY A 77 -10.47 1.87 -2.59
C GLY A 77 -11.28 3.13 -2.89
N VAL A 78 -10.74 4.32 -2.62
CA VAL A 78 -11.42 5.59 -2.91
C VAL A 78 -11.63 5.78 -4.41
N ILE A 79 -10.59 5.53 -5.22
CA ILE A 79 -10.66 5.75 -6.67
C ILE A 79 -11.59 4.74 -7.32
N SER A 80 -11.51 3.45 -6.98
CA SER A 80 -12.41 2.44 -7.54
C SER A 80 -13.88 2.73 -7.21
N ALA A 81 -14.17 3.17 -5.98
CA ALA A 81 -15.51 3.59 -5.59
C ALA A 81 -15.96 4.84 -6.37
N PHE A 82 -15.06 5.81 -6.56
CA PHE A 82 -15.32 7.02 -7.33
C PHE A 82 -15.62 6.72 -8.80
N VAL A 83 -14.89 5.79 -9.43
CA VAL A 83 -15.09 5.35 -10.82
C VAL A 83 -16.53 4.86 -11.05
N LEU A 84 -17.06 4.06 -10.11
CA LEU A 84 -18.43 3.56 -10.18
C LEU A 84 -19.47 4.66 -9.92
N ASN A 85 -19.17 5.62 -9.06
CA ASN A 85 -20.07 6.72 -8.71
C ASN A 85 -20.11 7.81 -9.80
N ASN A 86 -18.99 8.08 -10.47
CA ASN A 86 -18.79 9.17 -11.43
C ASN A 86 -18.19 8.67 -12.77
N PRO A 87 -18.89 7.79 -13.51
CA PRO A 87 -18.31 7.09 -14.66
C PRO A 87 -17.91 8.03 -15.81
N GLU A 88 -18.67 9.08 -16.10
CA GLU A 88 -18.37 10.02 -17.19
C GLU A 88 -17.05 10.76 -16.97
N PHE A 89 -16.89 11.38 -15.79
CA PHE A 89 -15.65 12.04 -15.41
C PHE A 89 -14.48 11.06 -15.37
N SER A 90 -14.71 9.87 -14.83
CA SER A 90 -13.67 8.86 -14.66
C SER A 90 -13.15 8.35 -16.01
N LEU A 91 -14.03 8.11 -16.98
CA LEU A 91 -13.63 7.71 -18.33
C LEU A 91 -12.78 8.79 -19.03
N ALA A 92 -13.08 10.07 -18.81
CA ALA A 92 -12.29 11.17 -19.35
C ALA A 92 -10.90 11.29 -18.72
N ASN A 93 -10.71 10.79 -17.49
CA ASN A 93 -9.47 10.90 -16.72
C ASN A 93 -8.87 9.52 -16.36
N LYS A 94 -9.17 8.51 -17.17
CA LYS A 94 -8.89 7.10 -16.87
C LYS A 94 -7.44 6.83 -16.48
N GLN A 95 -6.50 7.31 -17.29
CA GLN A 95 -5.08 7.03 -17.06
C GLN A 95 -4.59 7.66 -15.76
N SER A 96 -4.93 8.93 -15.49
CA SER A 96 -4.54 9.61 -14.26
C SER A 96 -5.06 8.88 -13.02
N LEU A 97 -6.30 8.38 -13.04
CA LEU A 97 -6.87 7.63 -11.91
C LEU A 97 -6.17 6.28 -11.70
N ILE A 98 -5.81 5.57 -12.79
CA ILE A 98 -5.05 4.32 -12.71
C ILE A 98 -3.63 4.59 -12.18
N ASP A 99 -2.97 5.63 -12.66
CA ASP A 99 -1.62 6.00 -12.22
C ASP A 99 -1.58 6.31 -10.72
N ILE A 100 -2.57 7.03 -10.19
CA ILE A 100 -2.69 7.30 -8.75
C ILE A 100 -2.89 5.99 -7.97
N ALA A 101 -3.81 5.12 -8.41
CA ALA A 101 -4.07 3.84 -7.74
C ALA A 101 -2.83 2.94 -7.69
N LEU A 102 -2.10 2.80 -8.80
CA LEU A 102 -0.84 2.05 -8.85
C LEU A 102 0.23 2.66 -7.95
N THR A 103 0.29 3.99 -7.87
CA THR A 103 1.26 4.69 -7.02
C THR A 103 1.00 4.44 -5.54
N GLY A 104 -0.26 4.52 -5.11
CA GLY A 104 -0.64 4.30 -3.71
C GLY A 104 -0.51 2.84 -3.28
N ASP A 105 -1.14 1.94 -4.04
CA ASP A 105 -1.30 0.55 -3.62
C ASP A 105 -0.02 -0.28 -3.82
N PHE A 106 0.71 -0.03 -4.92
CA PHE A 106 1.93 -0.78 -5.23
C PHE A 106 3.23 -0.04 -4.88
N ALA A 107 3.14 1.20 -4.39
CA ALA A 107 4.29 2.08 -4.18
C ALA A 107 5.14 2.26 -5.46
N GLU A 108 4.50 2.30 -6.62
CA GLU A 108 5.17 2.45 -7.92
C GLU A 108 5.23 3.92 -8.34
N PHE A 109 6.40 4.39 -8.77
CA PHE A 109 6.46 5.71 -9.40
C PHE A 109 5.86 5.64 -10.81
N THR A 110 4.69 6.25 -10.99
CA THR A 110 4.05 6.37 -12.30
C THR A 110 4.31 7.76 -12.91
N THR A 111 3.87 8.82 -12.22
CA THR A 111 4.10 10.22 -12.56
C THR A 111 4.24 11.05 -11.29
N GLU A 112 4.83 12.25 -11.40
CA GLU A 112 4.90 13.17 -10.25
C GLU A 112 3.51 13.59 -9.76
N ASP A 113 2.58 13.88 -10.66
CA ASP A 113 1.22 14.30 -10.30
C ASP A 113 0.45 13.17 -9.61
N ALA A 114 0.60 11.93 -10.08
CA ALA A 114 0.00 10.78 -9.43
C ALA A 114 0.54 10.57 -8.01
N LEU A 115 1.86 10.72 -7.82
CA LEU A 115 2.49 10.62 -6.51
C LEU A 115 2.02 11.72 -5.55
N LYS A 116 1.97 12.97 -6.04
CA LYS A 116 1.43 14.09 -5.26
C LYS A 116 -0.04 13.86 -4.88
N ALA A 117 -0.87 13.45 -5.83
CA ALA A 117 -2.28 13.18 -5.59
C ALA A 117 -2.50 12.03 -4.60
N ASP A 118 -1.70 10.96 -4.72
CA ASP A 118 -1.70 9.85 -3.76
C ASP A 118 -1.39 10.33 -2.35
N TYR A 119 -0.38 11.19 -2.16
CA TYR A 119 -0.09 11.75 -0.83
C TYR A 119 -1.29 12.51 -0.26
N VAL A 120 -2.00 13.31 -1.07
CA VAL A 120 -3.17 14.03 -0.57
C VAL A 120 -4.27 13.06 -0.13
N LEU A 121 -4.53 12.00 -0.91
CA LEU A 121 -5.54 10.99 -0.59
C LEU A 121 -5.16 10.14 0.62
N ASN A 122 -3.95 9.57 0.62
CA ASN A 122 -3.45 8.75 1.72
C ASN A 122 -3.35 9.54 3.03
N ASN A 123 -2.96 10.83 2.98
CA ASN A 123 -2.93 11.68 4.16
C ASN A 123 -4.33 12.00 4.71
N LEU A 124 -5.44 11.62 4.05
CA LEU A 124 -6.78 11.77 4.65
C LEU A 124 -6.95 10.94 5.93
N ILE A 125 -6.25 9.80 6.05
CA ILE A 125 -6.25 8.95 7.25
C ILE A 125 -5.36 9.50 8.38
N ASP A 126 -4.34 10.31 8.04
CA ASP A 126 -3.41 10.90 8.99
C ASP A 126 -4.02 12.17 9.61
N TYR A 127 -4.46 12.08 10.86
CA TYR A 127 -5.06 13.22 11.58
C TYR A 127 -4.23 14.49 11.54
N ASP A 128 -2.90 14.40 11.60
CA ASP A 128 -2.08 15.59 11.72
C ASP A 128 -1.85 16.31 10.39
N ARG A 129 -1.95 15.57 9.28
CA ARG A 129 -1.64 16.01 7.91
C ARG A 129 -2.88 16.14 7.03
N SER A 130 -4.00 15.57 7.44
CA SER A 130 -5.27 15.53 6.70
C SER A 130 -5.92 16.90 6.56
N ILE A 131 -6.52 17.15 5.39
CA ILE A 131 -7.48 18.24 5.17
C ILE A 131 -8.68 18.14 6.13
N LEU A 132 -8.97 16.93 6.63
CA LEU A 132 -10.05 16.63 7.57
C LEU A 132 -9.64 16.69 9.05
N LYS A 133 -8.42 17.11 9.39
CA LYS A 133 -7.85 17.07 10.75
C LYS A 133 -8.84 17.36 11.89
N ASN A 134 -9.64 18.42 11.78
CA ASN A 134 -10.60 18.82 12.83
C ASN A 134 -11.93 18.06 12.82
N LEU A 135 -12.25 17.36 11.73
CA LEU A 135 -13.50 16.65 11.53
C LEU A 135 -13.42 15.18 11.96
N ILE A 136 -12.26 14.54 11.77
CA ILE A 136 -12.11 13.10 12.01
C ILE A 136 -11.44 12.74 13.34
N LYS A 137 -10.75 13.68 14.00
CA LYS A 137 -9.89 13.43 15.18
C LYS A 137 -10.55 12.62 16.31
N ASP A 138 -11.81 12.92 16.61
CA ASP A 138 -12.54 12.31 17.73
C ASP A 138 -13.55 11.25 17.27
N LEU A 139 -13.53 10.88 15.99
CA LEU A 139 -14.43 9.88 15.42
C LEU A 139 -13.87 8.47 15.55
N GLN A 140 -14.77 7.51 15.74
CA GLN A 140 -14.44 6.10 15.57
C GLN A 140 -14.14 5.82 14.10
N PHE A 141 -13.17 4.94 13.82
CA PHE A 141 -12.66 4.68 12.47
C PHE A 141 -13.75 4.50 11.39
N PRO A 142 -14.82 3.70 11.59
CA PRO A 142 -15.94 3.64 10.66
C PRO A 142 -16.50 4.99 10.19
N HIS A 143 -16.76 5.90 11.14
CA HIS A 143 -17.33 7.21 10.83
C HIS A 143 -16.29 8.11 10.16
N ALA A 144 -15.04 8.01 10.60
CA ALA A 144 -13.93 8.73 10.00
C ALA A 144 -13.72 8.28 8.53
N ALA A 145 -13.70 6.97 8.27
CA ALA A 145 -13.54 6.38 6.95
C ALA A 145 -14.67 6.80 5.99
N GLN A 146 -15.93 6.78 6.44
CA GLN A 146 -17.04 7.31 5.64
C GLN A 146 -16.79 8.76 5.19
N LEU A 147 -16.36 9.64 6.10
CA LEU A 147 -16.04 11.03 5.77
C LEU A 147 -14.80 11.16 4.87
N MET A 148 -13.80 10.29 5.02
CA MET A 148 -12.61 10.27 4.17
C MET A 148 -12.98 9.90 2.73
N TYR A 149 -13.85 8.91 2.51
CA TYR A 149 -14.36 8.57 1.18
C TYR A 149 -15.16 9.73 0.56
N GLU A 150 -16.08 10.33 1.32
CA GLU A 150 -16.86 11.48 0.86
C GLU A 150 -15.96 12.65 0.49
N LYS A 151 -14.94 12.95 1.30
CA LYS A 151 -13.96 13.98 1.01
C LYS A 151 -13.09 13.62 -0.21
N GLY A 152 -12.64 12.37 -0.31
CA GLY A 152 -11.89 11.88 -1.47
C GLY A 152 -12.66 12.10 -2.77
N PHE A 153 -13.95 11.76 -2.78
CA PHE A 153 -14.83 11.99 -3.94
C PHE A 153 -14.95 13.47 -4.28
N GLU A 154 -15.06 14.33 -3.28
CA GLU A 154 -15.16 15.77 -3.45
C GLU A 154 -13.89 16.37 -4.08
N ILE A 155 -12.70 15.96 -3.62
CA ILE A 155 -11.43 16.59 -4.04
C ILE A 155 -10.82 15.97 -5.28
N LEU A 156 -11.14 14.71 -5.62
CA LEU A 156 -10.55 13.98 -6.75
C LEU A 156 -10.59 14.75 -8.09
N PRO A 157 -11.71 15.38 -8.50
CA PRO A 157 -11.72 16.17 -9.72
C PRO A 157 -10.73 17.33 -9.71
N GLU A 158 -10.59 18.02 -8.58
CA GLU A 158 -9.68 19.15 -8.45
C GLU A 158 -8.23 18.69 -8.38
N LEU A 159 -7.94 17.59 -7.65
CA LEU A 159 -6.62 16.95 -7.61
C LEU A 159 -6.09 16.62 -9.00
N ILE A 160 -6.95 16.10 -9.89
CA ILE A 160 -6.56 15.77 -11.27
C ILE A 160 -6.34 17.04 -12.11
N SER A 161 -7.17 18.07 -11.91
CA SER A 161 -7.13 19.27 -12.76
C SER A 161 -6.07 20.31 -12.34
N ASP A 162 -5.73 20.39 -11.05
CA ASP A 162 -4.85 21.41 -10.48
C ASP A 162 -4.26 20.95 -9.14
N ILE A 163 -3.31 20.01 -9.21
CA ILE A 163 -2.64 19.41 -8.05
C ILE A 163 -1.90 20.45 -7.18
N GLU A 164 -1.49 21.58 -7.77
CA GLU A 164 -0.73 22.62 -7.09
C GLU A 164 -1.56 23.36 -6.02
N LYS A 165 -2.89 23.37 -6.13
CA LYS A 165 -3.77 23.87 -5.05
C LYS A 165 -3.62 23.10 -3.75
N PHE A 166 -3.14 21.86 -3.83
CA PHE A 166 -2.95 20.98 -2.68
C PHE A 166 -1.49 20.95 -2.20
N GLU A 167 -0.63 21.89 -2.61
CA GLU A 167 0.81 21.93 -2.27
C GLU A 167 1.08 21.70 -0.79
N THR A 168 0.31 22.35 0.09
CA THR A 168 0.45 22.21 1.55
C THR A 168 0.34 20.76 2.05
N TYR A 169 -0.37 19.88 1.31
CA TYR A 169 -0.67 18.51 1.71
C TYR A 169 0.26 17.45 1.10
N TRP A 170 0.96 17.76 -0.01
CA TRP A 170 1.87 16.82 -0.66
C TRP A 170 3.35 17.25 -0.62
N LYS A 171 3.66 18.53 -0.39
CA LYS A 171 5.02 19.07 -0.54
C LYS A 171 6.05 18.40 0.35
N GLU A 172 5.71 18.11 1.61
CA GLU A 172 6.64 17.47 2.54
C GLU A 172 7.02 16.06 2.08
N ASP A 173 6.03 15.23 1.71
CA ASP A 173 6.27 13.88 1.21
C ASP A 173 7.04 13.89 -0.11
N PHE A 174 6.69 14.81 -1.01
CA PHE A 174 7.37 14.93 -2.29
C PHE A 174 8.83 15.37 -2.13
N ASN A 175 9.12 16.28 -1.20
CA ASN A 175 10.51 16.64 -0.87
C ASN A 175 11.27 15.45 -0.28
N TRP A 176 10.62 14.60 0.52
CA TRP A 176 11.23 13.37 1.04
C TRP A 176 11.51 12.36 -0.07
N TYR A 177 10.59 12.19 -1.02
CA TYR A 177 10.80 11.41 -2.24
C TYR A 177 12.01 11.92 -3.03
N GLN A 178 12.06 13.22 -3.35
CA GLN A 178 13.16 13.82 -4.10
C GLN A 178 14.52 13.67 -3.40
N LYS A 179 14.55 13.87 -2.08
CA LYS A 179 15.77 13.62 -1.28
C LYS A 179 16.21 12.17 -1.34
N SER A 180 15.27 11.24 -1.36
CA SER A 180 15.55 9.80 -1.47
C SER A 180 16.17 9.47 -2.83
N GLU A 181 15.56 9.91 -3.93
CA GLU A 181 16.09 9.72 -5.29
C GLU A 181 17.49 10.35 -5.46
N GLN A 182 17.67 11.59 -4.98
CA GLN A 182 18.98 12.26 -5.00
C GLN A 182 20.06 11.47 -4.23
N SER A 183 19.68 10.79 -3.15
CA SER A 183 20.65 9.97 -2.39
C SER A 183 21.14 8.75 -3.17
N PHE A 184 20.35 8.23 -4.11
CA PHE A 184 20.77 7.14 -4.99
C PHE A 184 21.72 7.65 -6.08
N GLU A 185 21.38 8.77 -6.71
CA GLU A 185 22.23 9.43 -7.73
C GLU A 185 23.61 9.79 -7.19
N THR A 186 23.66 10.26 -5.95
CA THR A 186 24.90 10.65 -5.25
C THR A 186 25.60 9.49 -4.54
N GLN A 187 25.07 8.27 -4.64
CA GLN A 187 25.58 7.05 -3.98
C GLN A 187 25.69 7.17 -2.45
N GLN A 188 24.91 8.05 -1.84
CA GLN A 188 24.75 8.11 -0.38
C GLN A 188 23.93 6.92 0.13
N SER A 189 22.96 6.45 -0.66
CA SER A 189 22.19 5.24 -0.40
C SER A 189 22.44 4.24 -1.52
N VAL A 190 22.65 2.97 -1.18
CA VAL A 190 23.15 1.94 -2.11
C VAL A 190 22.26 0.71 -2.06
N PHE A 191 22.04 0.13 -3.25
CA PHE A 191 21.32 -1.13 -3.43
C PHE A 191 22.27 -2.28 -3.81
N SER A 192 22.10 -3.42 -3.16
CA SER A 192 22.72 -4.70 -3.51
C SER A 192 21.64 -5.71 -3.84
N ASN A 193 21.71 -6.36 -5.01
CA ASN A 193 20.68 -7.29 -5.49
C ASN A 193 21.20 -8.73 -5.50
N TYR A 194 20.43 -9.63 -4.89
CA TYR A 194 20.69 -11.05 -4.76
C TYR A 194 19.55 -11.83 -5.44
N GLY A 195 19.67 -11.99 -6.76
CA GLY A 195 18.60 -12.54 -7.60
C GLY A 195 18.19 -13.98 -7.26
N ASP A 196 19.11 -14.79 -6.75
CA ASP A 196 18.87 -16.20 -6.41
C ASP A 196 17.84 -16.37 -5.29
N ILE A 197 17.78 -15.40 -4.37
CA ILE A 197 16.84 -15.38 -3.24
C ILE A 197 15.83 -14.24 -3.33
N ARG A 198 15.76 -13.55 -4.48
CA ARG A 198 14.86 -12.39 -4.71
C ARG A 198 15.01 -11.30 -3.66
N LEU A 199 16.22 -11.05 -3.17
CA LEU A 199 16.50 -10.04 -2.14
C LEU A 199 17.18 -8.81 -2.74
N THR A 200 16.70 -7.64 -2.37
CA THR A 200 17.39 -6.36 -2.48
C THR A 200 17.75 -5.87 -1.08
N VAL A 201 19.01 -5.50 -0.87
CA VAL A 201 19.47 -4.84 0.36
C VAL A 201 19.69 -3.36 0.05
N LEU A 202 19.08 -2.50 0.86
CA LEU A 202 19.19 -1.04 0.80
C LEU A 202 19.92 -0.53 2.03
N GLU A 203 21.11 0.00 1.86
CA GLU A 203 21.87 0.69 2.91
C GLU A 203 21.74 2.21 2.75
N SER A 204 21.41 2.92 3.84
CA SER A 204 21.25 4.37 3.83
C SER A 204 21.57 5.02 5.19
N ASP A 205 21.79 6.33 5.21
CA ASP A 205 21.98 7.10 6.45
C ASP A 205 20.66 7.64 7.04
N PHE A 206 19.57 7.56 6.28
CA PHE A 206 18.25 8.07 6.67
C PHE A 206 17.13 7.23 6.06
N GLU A 207 15.91 7.43 6.53
CA GLU A 207 14.75 6.70 6.03
C GLU A 207 14.43 7.09 4.58
N ILE A 208 14.36 6.10 3.70
CA ILE A 208 14.09 6.27 2.28
C ILE A 208 12.59 6.20 2.02
N HIS A 209 12.10 7.12 1.19
CA HIS A 209 10.70 7.18 0.79
C HIS A 209 10.23 5.85 0.18
N PRO A 210 9.05 5.31 0.58
CA PRO A 210 8.56 4.01 0.11
C PRO A 210 8.55 3.86 -1.41
N VAL A 211 7.99 4.84 -2.14
CA VAL A 211 7.92 4.81 -3.61
C VAL A 211 9.30 4.80 -4.27
N ALA A 212 10.24 5.61 -3.78
CA ALA A 212 11.62 5.65 -4.26
C ALA A 212 12.30 4.29 -4.04
N LYS A 213 12.19 3.76 -2.82
CA LYS A 213 12.73 2.44 -2.45
C LYS A 213 12.16 1.31 -3.31
N VAL A 214 10.84 1.21 -3.45
CA VAL A 214 10.18 0.10 -4.16
C VAL A 214 10.43 0.18 -5.66
N SER A 215 10.46 1.38 -6.23
CA SER A 215 10.72 1.59 -7.66
C SER A 215 12.16 1.22 -8.04
N GLN A 216 13.14 1.49 -7.18
CA GLN A 216 14.55 1.20 -7.44
C GLN A 216 14.96 -0.24 -7.06
N ALA A 217 14.23 -0.89 -6.14
CA ALA A 217 14.56 -2.24 -5.71
C ALA A 217 14.46 -3.24 -6.87
N GLY A 218 15.53 -4.01 -7.10
CA GLY A 218 15.61 -4.98 -8.20
C GLY A 218 14.89 -6.30 -7.97
N CYS A 219 14.46 -6.57 -6.74
CA CYS A 219 13.80 -7.82 -6.36
C CYS A 219 12.59 -7.60 -5.44
N GLU A 220 11.82 -8.67 -5.20
CA GLU A 220 10.55 -8.65 -4.49
C GLU A 220 10.67 -8.56 -2.96
N ILE A 221 11.81 -8.95 -2.38
CA ILE A 221 12.10 -8.81 -0.95
C ILE A 221 13.08 -7.66 -0.76
N ILE A 222 12.82 -6.77 0.19
CA ILE A 222 13.65 -5.60 0.46
C ILE A 222 14.07 -5.61 1.93
N LEU A 223 15.38 -5.64 2.19
CA LEU A 223 15.97 -5.35 3.51
C LEU A 223 16.50 -3.92 3.50
N SER A 224 15.85 -3.01 4.24
CA SER A 224 16.41 -1.69 4.53
C SER A 224 17.27 -1.73 5.78
N ALA A 225 18.46 -1.14 5.70
CA ALA A 225 19.46 -1.04 6.75
C ALA A 225 19.88 0.43 6.90
N ILE A 226 19.26 1.13 7.86
CA ILE A 226 19.51 2.56 8.08
C ILE A 226 20.55 2.71 9.19
N LYS A 227 21.63 3.44 8.91
CA LYS A 227 22.70 3.72 9.87
C LYS A 227 22.19 4.51 11.08
N HIS A 228 22.62 4.10 12.27
CA HIS A 228 22.33 4.76 13.53
C HIS A 228 23.59 4.77 14.43
N GLU A 229 23.70 5.72 15.36
CA GLU A 229 24.90 5.84 16.22
C GLU A 229 25.20 4.56 17.02
N GLU A 230 24.15 3.85 17.42
CA GLU A 230 24.22 2.63 18.20
C GLU A 230 24.09 1.33 17.37
N GLY A 231 24.08 1.38 16.04
CA GLY A 231 23.90 0.19 15.21
C GLY A 231 23.15 0.50 13.92
N ARG A 232 22.18 -0.35 13.56
CA ARG A 232 21.34 -0.11 12.38
C ARG A 232 19.87 -0.36 12.65
N LEU A 233 19.01 0.49 12.09
CA LEU A 233 17.57 0.30 12.07
C LEU A 233 17.24 -0.56 10.86
N TYR A 234 16.68 -1.74 11.10
CA TYR A 234 16.33 -2.68 10.03
C TYR A 234 14.83 -2.77 9.79
N SER A 235 14.48 -2.98 8.53
CA SER A 235 13.16 -3.46 8.12
C SER A 235 13.28 -4.39 6.93
N LEU A 236 12.72 -5.59 7.04
CA LEU A 236 12.56 -6.55 5.95
C LEU A 236 11.10 -6.54 5.52
N GLU A 237 10.82 -6.41 4.24
CA GLU A 237 9.46 -6.42 3.70
C GLU A 237 9.38 -7.02 2.29
N TYR A 238 8.20 -7.50 1.92
CA TYR A 238 7.90 -7.83 0.53
C TYR A 238 7.36 -6.60 -0.20
N LYS A 239 7.62 -6.48 -1.50
CA LYS A 239 6.98 -5.45 -2.33
C LYS A 239 5.45 -5.58 -2.25
N PRO A 240 4.70 -4.47 -2.15
CA PRO A 240 3.25 -4.51 -1.88
C PRO A 240 2.47 -5.38 -2.87
N PHE A 241 2.69 -5.23 -4.18
CA PHE A 241 1.97 -5.98 -5.22
C PHE A 241 2.04 -7.51 -5.08
N THR A 242 3.03 -8.05 -4.37
CA THR A 242 3.16 -9.50 -4.12
C THR A 242 2.11 -10.04 -3.14
N TRP A 243 1.42 -9.15 -2.42
CA TRP A 243 0.31 -9.49 -1.52
C TRP A 243 -1.00 -9.70 -2.28
N HIS A 244 -1.20 -8.95 -3.36
CA HIS A 244 -2.48 -8.87 -4.06
C HIS A 244 -2.56 -9.95 -5.15
N SER A 245 -3.78 -10.43 -5.41
CA SER A 245 -4.11 -11.24 -6.58
C SER A 245 -4.08 -10.33 -7.80
N THR A 246 -2.96 -10.38 -8.53
CA THR A 246 -2.71 -9.54 -9.71
C THR A 246 -2.60 -10.39 -10.98
N THR A 247 -2.67 -9.73 -12.14
CA THR A 247 -2.36 -10.36 -13.44
C THR A 247 -0.85 -10.45 -13.68
N ARG A 248 -0.06 -9.70 -12.91
CA ARG A 248 1.40 -9.73 -12.93
C ARG A 248 1.91 -11.10 -12.46
N PRO A 249 2.91 -11.68 -13.12
CA PRO A 249 3.52 -12.91 -12.65
C PRO A 249 4.14 -12.72 -11.27
N GLN A 250 3.60 -13.40 -10.26
CA GLN A 250 4.23 -13.48 -8.95
C GLN A 250 5.38 -14.50 -9.01
N LYS A 251 6.62 -14.00 -8.97
CA LYS A 251 7.84 -14.83 -9.04
C LYS A 251 8.37 -15.28 -7.69
N ILE A 252 7.56 -15.11 -6.64
CA ILE A 252 7.93 -15.42 -5.27
C ILE A 252 6.79 -16.14 -4.56
N ALA A 253 7.13 -17.24 -3.88
CA ALA A 253 6.27 -17.80 -2.84
C ALA A 253 6.62 -17.08 -1.54
N ARG A 254 5.69 -16.29 -1.01
CA ARG A 254 5.91 -15.65 0.30
C ARG A 254 6.12 -16.73 1.36
N LYS A 255 6.92 -16.43 2.36
CA LYS A 255 7.12 -17.25 3.55
C LYS A 255 6.76 -16.42 4.78
N SER A 256 6.21 -17.05 5.81
CA SER A 256 6.13 -16.44 7.14
C SER A 256 7.50 -15.93 7.55
N LEU A 257 7.58 -14.81 8.24
CA LEU A 257 8.83 -14.23 8.74
C LEU A 257 9.07 -14.59 10.22
N GLU A 258 8.15 -15.29 10.88
CA GLU A 258 8.27 -15.65 12.30
C GLU A 258 9.50 -16.53 12.58
N SER A 259 9.69 -17.61 11.83
CA SER A 259 10.85 -18.49 12.03
C SER A 259 12.19 -17.81 11.70
N LEU A 260 12.17 -16.83 10.79
CA LEU A 260 13.32 -15.97 10.52
C LEU A 260 13.61 -15.03 11.69
N ALA A 261 12.57 -14.41 12.26
CA ALA A 261 12.69 -13.57 13.45
C ALA A 261 13.28 -14.36 14.62
N GLU A 262 12.86 -15.62 14.83
CA GLU A 262 13.44 -16.52 15.83
C GLU A 262 14.94 -16.75 15.59
N LYS A 263 15.36 -17.07 14.35
CA LYS A 263 16.78 -17.24 14.00
C LYS A 263 17.60 -15.98 14.29
N LEU A 264 17.11 -14.80 13.92
CA LEU A 264 17.80 -13.53 14.17
C LEU A 264 17.87 -13.18 15.67
N ASN A 265 16.82 -13.48 16.43
CA ASN A 265 16.81 -13.26 17.88
C ASN A 265 17.82 -14.12 18.65
N LEU A 266 18.21 -15.29 18.12
CA LEU A 266 19.23 -16.14 18.74
C LEU A 266 20.63 -15.53 18.69
N ILE A 267 20.94 -14.79 17.62
CA ILE A 267 22.26 -14.17 17.43
C ILE A 267 22.30 -12.70 17.89
N GLU A 268 21.12 -12.07 18.06
CA GLU A 268 21.03 -10.69 18.51
C GLU A 268 21.57 -10.53 19.95
N THR A 269 22.51 -9.59 20.08
CA THR A 269 23.15 -9.26 21.36
C THR A 269 22.44 -8.13 22.08
N ASN A 270 21.71 -7.28 21.36
CA ASN A 270 20.93 -6.21 21.94
C ASN A 270 19.69 -6.75 22.68
N LYS A 271 19.69 -6.66 24.02
CA LYS A 271 18.61 -7.19 24.87
C LYS A 271 17.44 -6.24 25.12
N ILE A 272 17.51 -4.99 24.63
CA ILE A 272 16.40 -4.02 24.76
C ILE A 272 15.33 -4.15 23.66
N GLY A 273 15.60 -4.96 22.62
CA GLY A 273 14.64 -5.24 21.55
C GLY A 273 14.62 -6.70 21.14
N LYS A 274 13.76 -6.99 20.17
CA LYS A 274 13.71 -8.27 19.48
C LYS A 274 13.27 -8.04 18.04
N TRP A 275 13.72 -8.92 17.15
CA TRP A 275 13.16 -9.07 15.81
C TRP A 275 11.71 -9.54 15.96
N LYS A 276 10.79 -8.81 15.35
CA LYS A 276 9.37 -9.11 15.35
C LYS A 276 8.82 -8.96 13.95
N VAL A 277 7.91 -9.85 13.60
CA VAL A 277 6.98 -9.59 12.51
C VAL A 277 6.07 -8.43 12.91
N ILE A 278 5.88 -7.49 11.99
CA ILE A 278 5.01 -6.35 12.13
C ILE A 278 4.05 -6.39 10.96
N GLY A 279 2.80 -6.78 11.25
CA GLY A 279 1.77 -6.93 10.26
C GLY A 279 1.55 -8.38 9.89
N THR A 280 0.47 -8.92 10.44
CA THR A 280 -0.20 -10.14 10.01
C THR A 280 -1.53 -9.74 9.40
N ASP A 281 -1.80 -10.13 8.16
CA ASP A 281 -3.14 -9.98 7.59
C ASP A 281 -4.09 -10.93 8.34
N PRO A 282 -5.13 -10.40 9.01
CA PRO A 282 -6.05 -11.19 9.83
C PRO A 282 -6.91 -12.18 9.03
N ASN A 283 -7.00 -12.04 7.71
CA ASN A 283 -7.78 -12.91 6.83
C ASN A 283 -6.92 -13.96 6.13
N THR A 284 -5.61 -13.71 6.03
CA THR A 284 -4.73 -14.54 5.20
C THR A 284 -3.57 -15.18 6.00
N ASP A 285 -3.36 -14.80 7.28
CA ASP A 285 -2.27 -15.28 8.16
C ASP A 285 -0.84 -14.96 7.66
N TRP A 286 -0.68 -14.01 6.72
CA TRP A 286 0.64 -13.69 6.14
C TRP A 286 1.34 -12.54 6.86
N ASP A 287 2.63 -12.75 7.07
CA ASP A 287 3.59 -11.74 7.51
C ASP A 287 4.01 -10.90 6.30
N TYR A 288 3.97 -9.57 6.41
CA TYR A 288 4.41 -8.69 5.32
C TYR A 288 5.62 -7.81 5.63
N ARG A 289 5.95 -7.64 6.91
CA ARG A 289 7.11 -6.86 7.34
C ARG A 289 7.68 -7.42 8.64
N MET A 290 8.99 -7.27 8.84
CA MET A 290 9.69 -7.62 10.07
C MET A 290 10.73 -6.55 10.39
N ASN A 291 10.76 -6.08 11.64
CA ASN A 291 11.75 -5.10 12.09
C ASN A 291 12.37 -5.53 13.43
N PHE A 292 13.52 -4.95 13.77
CA PHE A 292 14.03 -4.98 15.13
C PHE A 292 13.40 -3.84 15.95
N SER A 293 12.65 -4.20 16.98
CA SER A 293 11.83 -3.23 17.74
C SER A 293 11.84 -3.52 19.24
N ASP A 294 11.55 -2.47 20.03
CA ASP A 294 11.31 -2.58 21.46
C ASP A 294 9.95 -3.25 21.76
N ASN A 295 9.59 -3.36 23.05
CA ASN A 295 8.31 -3.97 23.46
C ASN A 295 7.07 -3.18 23.00
N SER A 296 7.22 -1.89 22.69
CA SER A 296 6.16 -1.01 22.19
C SER A 296 6.10 -0.96 20.66
N PHE A 297 6.82 -1.86 19.97
CA PHE A 297 6.92 -1.94 18.50
C PHE A 297 7.63 -0.75 17.84
N VAL A 298 8.27 0.11 18.62
CA VAL A 298 9.11 1.18 18.09
C VAL A 298 10.40 0.57 17.54
N LYS A 299 10.73 0.90 16.29
CA LYS A 299 11.96 0.44 15.63
C LYS A 299 13.17 0.97 16.42
N ILE A 300 14.09 0.10 16.79
CA ILE A 300 15.32 0.47 17.51
C ILE A 300 16.56 -0.13 16.84
N PRO A 301 17.78 0.33 17.16
CA PRO A 301 18.99 -0.16 16.50
C PRO A 301 19.33 -1.60 16.91
N SER A 302 19.48 -2.48 15.92
CA SER A 302 20.11 -3.80 16.09
C SER A 302 21.63 -3.65 16.09
N LYS A 303 22.32 -4.57 16.78
CA LYS A 303 23.79 -4.65 16.77
C LYS A 303 24.32 -5.57 15.67
N LEU A 304 23.45 -6.27 14.96
CA LEU A 304 23.84 -7.13 13.84
C LEU A 304 24.30 -6.27 12.68
N GLU A 305 25.41 -6.68 12.06
CA GLU A 305 25.89 -6.11 10.81
C GLU A 305 25.07 -6.65 9.63
N VAL A 306 25.04 -5.89 8.53
CA VAL A 306 24.24 -6.22 7.34
C VAL A 306 24.57 -7.62 6.81
N HIS A 307 25.86 -7.93 6.70
CA HIS A 307 26.34 -9.23 6.21
C HIS A 307 25.93 -10.42 7.10
N GLU A 308 25.74 -10.21 8.41
CA GLU A 308 25.26 -11.26 9.32
C GLU A 308 23.80 -11.61 9.04
N ILE A 309 22.97 -10.59 8.76
CA ILE A 309 21.57 -10.77 8.40
C ILE A 309 21.46 -11.36 7.00
N GLU A 310 22.21 -10.84 6.02
CA GLU A 310 22.24 -11.35 4.65
C GLU A 310 22.48 -12.86 4.62
N ASN A 311 23.48 -13.37 5.34
CA ASN A 311 23.77 -14.81 5.40
C ASN A 311 22.55 -15.62 5.89
N ILE A 312 21.85 -15.15 6.93
CA ILE A 312 20.66 -15.82 7.44
C ILE A 312 19.50 -15.75 6.43
N LEU A 313 19.35 -14.62 5.74
CA LEU A 313 18.33 -14.48 4.69
C LEU A 313 18.60 -15.40 3.51
N PHE A 314 19.87 -15.57 3.13
CA PHE A 314 20.27 -16.54 2.11
C PHE A 314 19.85 -17.95 2.49
N ASP A 315 20.22 -18.41 3.68
CA ASP A 315 19.80 -19.73 4.16
C ASP A 315 18.27 -19.86 4.23
N TYR A 316 17.57 -18.79 4.62
CA TYR A 316 16.11 -18.82 4.79
C TYR A 316 15.32 -18.87 3.48
N PHE A 317 15.71 -18.07 2.49
CA PHE A 317 14.97 -17.94 1.24
C PHE A 317 15.44 -18.89 0.14
N PHE A 318 16.63 -19.47 0.27
CA PHE A 318 17.14 -20.46 -0.68
C PHE A 318 16.54 -21.87 -0.47
N GLU A 319 16.18 -22.23 0.77
CA GLU A 319 15.51 -23.50 1.12
C GLU A 319 14.10 -23.66 0.55
#